data_AF-A0A7V7WRB7-F1
#
_entry.id   AF-A0A7V7WRB7-F1
#
_cell.length_a   1.000
_cell.length_b   1.000
_cell.length_c   1.000
_cell.angle_alpha   90.00
_cell.angle_beta   90.00
_cell.angle_gamma   90.00
#
_symmetry.space_group_name_H-M   'P 1'
#
loop_
_entity.id
_entity.type
_entity.pdbx_description
1 polymer ?
#
loop_
_entity_poly.entity_id
_entity_poly.type
_entity_poly.pdbx_seq_one_letter_code
_entity_poly.pdbx_strand_id
1 'polypeptide(L)'
;TCPSGYPLSTPSSDFADVGGGAVRHLPTGLIWKRCAEGQDWNGSTCTGAAAGYTWQQAFQRADAVNAGAVGTWNAGQTDWRVPNVNELKSIVESGCLGPAINAVEFPAAPGSFFWSGSPYADSSGDAWYIGFNHGGGGWTERRVVFHVRLVRAGQYFYHFNAAAAAAAAAAAVEFYYSGSNHYFVSADRSEVALVDSGAVGQWVRTGQEFSVEGSASENAPASVCRFYCHTCTPGTHFYTLNPEECAWLKTLPDWRFEGGAFYARQPIDGSCVSGAPVHRLYNKNLSGAPNHRYTTCANIRDVMVAHGWAYEGIAMCVHSTSADCSVDASAGGRTYPAAP
;
A
#
# COMPACT_ATOMS: atom_id res chain seq x y z
N THR A 1 -25.30 -8.10 -2.72
CA THR A 1 -24.99 -9.13 -3.72
C THR A 1 -23.98 -8.58 -4.72
N CYS A 2 -23.10 -9.43 -5.24
CA CYS A 2 -22.08 -9.05 -6.21
C CYS A 2 -22.64 -9.27 -7.62
N PRO A 3 -22.79 -8.22 -8.46
CA PRO A 3 -23.32 -8.39 -9.80
C PRO A 3 -22.38 -9.28 -10.64
N SER A 4 -22.96 -10.20 -11.40
CA SER A 4 -22.19 -11.07 -12.30
C SER A 4 -21.51 -10.25 -13.40
N GLY A 5 -20.24 -10.55 -13.66
CA GLY A 5 -19.45 -9.89 -14.74
C GLY A 5 -18.65 -8.66 -14.31
N TYR A 6 -18.70 -8.25 -13.03
CA TYR A 6 -17.80 -7.23 -12.50
C TYR A 6 -16.56 -7.88 -11.87
N PRO A 7 -15.35 -7.35 -12.12
CA PRO A 7 -14.15 -7.82 -11.46
C PRO A 7 -14.26 -7.57 -9.95
N LEU A 8 -13.98 -8.61 -9.17
CA LEU A 8 -13.88 -8.55 -7.72
C LEU A 8 -12.55 -7.88 -7.33
N SER A 9 -12.57 -6.91 -6.42
CA SER A 9 -11.39 -6.23 -5.89
C SER A 9 -10.69 -7.02 -4.79
N THR A 10 -11.35 -8.00 -4.20
CA THR A 10 -10.80 -8.89 -3.16
C THR A 10 -11.41 -10.31 -3.29
N PRO A 11 -11.15 -10.99 -4.43
CA PRO A 11 -11.69 -12.33 -4.72
C PRO A 11 -11.21 -13.38 -3.73
N SER A 12 -11.87 -14.55 -3.69
CA SER A 12 -11.46 -15.66 -2.79
C SER A 12 -10.03 -16.15 -3.06
N SER A 13 -9.50 -15.94 -4.27
CA SER A 13 -8.09 -16.21 -4.58
C SER A 13 -7.10 -15.40 -3.74
N ASP A 14 -7.54 -14.29 -3.14
CA ASP A 14 -6.72 -13.44 -2.27
C ASP A 14 -6.69 -13.96 -0.83
N PHE A 15 -7.36 -15.07 -0.54
CA PHE A 15 -7.44 -15.64 0.79
C PHE A 15 -6.94 -17.08 0.83
N ALA A 16 -6.21 -17.40 1.89
CA ALA A 16 -5.86 -18.77 2.24
C ALA A 16 -6.46 -19.11 3.61
N ASP A 17 -7.16 -20.24 3.70
CA ASP A 17 -7.63 -20.75 4.98
C ASP A 17 -6.43 -21.12 5.87
N VAL A 18 -6.44 -20.64 7.12
CA VAL A 18 -5.42 -20.97 8.12
C VAL A 18 -6.00 -21.83 9.25
N GLY A 19 -7.24 -22.31 9.08
CA GLY A 19 -7.94 -23.14 10.05
C GLY A 19 -8.52 -22.34 11.22
N GLY A 20 -9.27 -23.05 12.07
CA GLY A 20 -9.84 -22.47 13.28
C GLY A 20 -10.90 -21.39 13.07
N GLY A 21 -11.33 -21.15 11.81
CA GLY A 21 -12.25 -20.08 11.41
C GLY A 21 -11.56 -18.74 11.11
N ALA A 22 -10.27 -18.76 10.76
CA ALA A 22 -9.53 -17.59 10.33
C ALA A 22 -9.03 -17.74 8.88
N VAL A 23 -8.80 -16.60 8.21
CA VAL A 23 -8.26 -16.53 6.84
C VAL A 23 -7.07 -15.61 6.77
N ARG A 24 -6.05 -16.01 6.03
CA ARG A 24 -4.95 -15.13 5.64
C ARG A 24 -5.32 -14.38 4.37
N HIS A 25 -5.38 -13.07 4.43
CA HIS A 25 -5.48 -12.21 3.27
C HIS A 25 -4.09 -12.06 2.63
N LEU A 26 -3.84 -12.82 1.55
CA LEU A 26 -2.55 -12.97 0.90
C LEU A 26 -1.87 -11.65 0.50
N PRO A 27 -2.58 -10.64 -0.06
CA PRO A 27 -1.96 -9.36 -0.40
C PRO A 27 -1.36 -8.61 0.80
N THR A 28 -1.88 -8.84 2.00
CA THR A 28 -1.53 -8.07 3.22
C THR A 28 -0.79 -8.90 4.27
N GLY A 29 -0.79 -10.23 4.10
CA GLY A 29 -0.32 -11.20 5.06
C GLY A 29 -1.11 -11.25 6.37
N LEU A 30 -2.11 -10.38 6.55
CA LEU A 30 -2.97 -10.31 7.72
C LEU A 30 -3.80 -11.58 7.83
N ILE A 31 -4.03 -12.02 9.06
CA ILE A 31 -4.95 -13.08 9.37
C ILE A 31 -6.19 -12.47 10.01
N TRP A 32 -7.33 -12.68 9.38
CA TRP A 32 -8.62 -12.16 9.82
C TRP A 32 -9.45 -13.26 10.46
N LYS A 33 -10.19 -12.92 11.52
CA LYS A 33 -11.31 -13.75 11.94
C LYS A 33 -12.39 -13.74 10.84
N ARG A 34 -12.87 -14.91 10.43
CA ARG A 34 -13.99 -15.03 9.47
C ARG A 34 -15.30 -14.48 10.05
N CYS A 35 -15.50 -14.56 11.36
CA CYS A 35 -16.69 -14.00 12.04
C CYS A 35 -16.43 -12.64 12.68
N ALA A 36 -17.46 -11.79 12.70
CA ALA A 36 -17.43 -10.55 13.45
C ALA A 36 -17.54 -10.84 14.96
N GLU A 37 -17.11 -9.91 15.81
CA GLU A 37 -17.22 -10.06 17.25
C GLU A 37 -18.69 -10.18 17.69
N GLY A 38 -18.99 -11.20 18.52
CA GLY A 38 -20.36 -11.59 18.90
C GLY A 38 -20.90 -12.81 18.14
N GLN A 39 -20.24 -13.21 17.05
CA GLN A 39 -20.51 -14.45 16.32
C GLN A 39 -19.47 -15.54 16.66
N ASP A 40 -19.87 -16.78 16.43
CA ASP A 40 -19.02 -17.98 16.61
C ASP A 40 -18.83 -18.74 15.29
N TRP A 41 -17.66 -19.35 15.12
CA TRP A 41 -17.36 -20.22 13.99
C TRP A 41 -17.80 -21.66 14.29
N ASN A 42 -18.67 -22.23 13.45
CA ASN A 42 -19.16 -23.61 13.64
C ASN A 42 -18.41 -24.67 12.81
N GLY A 43 -17.31 -24.29 12.15
CA GLY A 43 -16.57 -25.15 11.22
C GLY A 43 -16.85 -24.86 9.74
N SER A 44 -17.95 -24.17 9.42
CA SER A 44 -18.32 -23.84 8.03
C SER A 44 -18.81 -22.41 7.84
N THR A 45 -19.52 -21.85 8.83
CA THR A 45 -20.09 -20.51 8.76
C THR A 45 -20.07 -19.83 10.13
N CYS A 46 -20.36 -18.54 10.14
CA CYS A 46 -20.53 -17.75 11.34
C CYS A 46 -21.98 -17.84 11.83
N THR A 47 -22.15 -18.21 13.09
CA THR A 47 -23.45 -18.33 13.76
C THR A 47 -23.62 -17.28 14.85
N GLY A 48 -24.87 -16.96 15.18
CA GLY A 48 -25.19 -15.88 16.13
C GLY A 48 -25.22 -14.49 15.47
N ALA A 49 -25.44 -13.46 16.29
CA ALA A 49 -25.52 -12.08 15.83
C ALA A 49 -24.22 -11.33 16.12
N ALA A 50 -23.74 -10.54 15.15
CA ALA A 50 -22.63 -9.64 15.40
C ALA A 50 -23.03 -8.60 16.46
N ALA A 51 -22.24 -8.50 17.52
CA ALA A 51 -22.46 -7.56 18.60
C ALA A 51 -21.97 -6.16 18.22
N GLY A 52 -22.51 -5.15 18.90
CA GLY A 52 -22.11 -3.75 18.73
C GLY A 52 -21.21 -3.28 19.88
N TYR A 53 -20.23 -2.43 19.56
CA TYR A 53 -19.26 -1.88 20.50
C TYR A 53 -19.05 -0.39 20.23
N THR A 54 -18.88 0.40 21.28
CA THR A 54 -18.24 1.72 21.16
C THR A 54 -16.76 1.57 20.78
N TRP A 55 -16.11 2.65 20.35
CA TRP A 55 -14.71 2.60 19.91
C TRP A 55 -13.78 2.08 21.03
N GLN A 56 -13.97 2.53 22.27
CA GLN A 56 -13.20 2.03 23.41
C GLN A 56 -13.50 0.55 23.70
N GLN A 57 -14.78 0.15 23.63
CA GLN A 57 -15.18 -1.24 23.83
C GLN A 57 -14.63 -2.18 22.75
N ALA A 58 -14.34 -1.70 21.54
CA ALA A 58 -13.71 -2.51 20.50
C ALA A 58 -12.33 -3.02 20.92
N PHE A 59 -11.51 -2.17 21.56
CA PHE A 59 -10.20 -2.58 22.09
C PHE A 59 -10.34 -3.50 23.29
N GLN A 60 -11.25 -3.18 24.22
CA GLN A 60 -11.56 -4.06 25.36
C GLN A 60 -12.04 -5.44 24.90
N ARG A 61 -12.76 -5.51 23.77
CA ARG A 61 -13.18 -6.77 23.17
C ARG A 61 -11.99 -7.57 22.65
N ALA A 62 -11.02 -6.94 21.99
CA ALA A 62 -9.79 -7.60 21.57
C ALA A 62 -9.03 -8.17 22.78
N ASP A 63 -8.90 -7.40 23.86
CA ASP A 63 -8.26 -7.84 25.10
C ASP A 63 -8.98 -9.05 25.71
N ALA A 64 -10.32 -9.02 25.75
CA ALA A 64 -11.12 -10.14 26.26
C ALA A 64 -10.97 -11.42 25.43
N VAL A 65 -10.89 -11.30 24.08
CA VAL A 65 -10.64 -12.43 23.18
C VAL A 65 -9.24 -13.02 23.41
N ASN A 66 -8.23 -12.17 23.60
CA ASN A 66 -6.86 -12.61 23.86
C ASN A 66 -6.69 -13.26 25.24
N ALA A 67 -7.45 -12.80 26.24
CA ALA A 67 -7.51 -13.39 27.57
C ALA A 67 -8.35 -14.69 27.64
N GLY A 68 -9.02 -15.08 26.55
CA GLY A 68 -9.88 -16.27 26.52
C GLY A 68 -11.12 -16.14 27.42
N ALA A 69 -11.70 -14.94 27.53
CA ALA A 69 -12.89 -14.72 28.35
C ALA A 69 -14.07 -15.59 27.89
N VAL A 70 -14.94 -15.99 28.83
CA VAL A 70 -16.14 -16.78 28.53
C VAL A 70 -17.00 -16.06 27.49
N GLY A 71 -17.45 -16.78 26.45
CA GLY A 71 -18.21 -16.19 25.33
C GLY A 71 -17.34 -15.44 24.31
N THR A 72 -16.02 -15.67 24.31
CA THR A 72 -15.12 -15.21 23.26
C THR A 72 -14.57 -16.40 22.47
N TRP A 73 -14.74 -16.38 21.16
CA TRP A 73 -14.06 -17.28 20.24
C TRP A 73 -12.79 -16.60 19.72
N ASN A 74 -11.65 -17.27 19.82
CA ASN A 74 -10.33 -16.69 19.52
C ASN A 74 -9.57 -17.45 18.41
N ALA A 75 -10.22 -18.40 17.73
CA ALA A 75 -9.60 -19.27 16.72
C ALA A 75 -8.28 -19.93 17.18
N GLY A 76 -8.10 -20.16 18.49
CA GLY A 76 -6.88 -20.74 19.07
C GLY A 76 -5.68 -19.80 19.14
N GLN A 77 -5.89 -18.48 19.07
CA GLN A 77 -4.83 -17.45 19.04
C GLN A 77 -5.11 -16.34 20.07
N THR A 78 -4.07 -15.62 20.48
CA THR A 78 -4.11 -14.67 21.61
C THR A 78 -3.48 -13.30 21.32
N ASP A 79 -3.25 -12.99 20.05
CA ASP A 79 -2.62 -11.77 19.55
C ASP A 79 -3.54 -11.01 18.57
N TRP A 80 -4.85 -11.08 18.81
CA TRP A 80 -5.85 -10.35 18.05
C TRP A 80 -5.86 -8.86 18.41
N ARG A 81 -6.08 -8.01 17.41
CA ARG A 81 -6.19 -6.56 17.57
C ARG A 81 -7.30 -5.99 16.69
N VAL A 82 -7.75 -4.79 17.07
CA VAL A 82 -8.64 -3.99 16.23
C VAL A 82 -7.85 -3.53 15.00
N PRO A 83 -8.40 -3.68 13.78
CA PRO A 83 -7.70 -3.29 12.57
C PRO A 83 -7.61 -1.77 12.42
N ASN A 84 -6.56 -1.21 11.83
CA ASN A 84 -6.56 0.19 11.38
C ASN A 84 -7.50 0.38 10.17
N VAL A 85 -7.85 1.64 9.86
CA VAL A 85 -8.86 1.98 8.84
C VAL A 85 -8.50 1.43 7.48
N ASN A 86 -7.22 1.49 7.14
CA ASN A 86 -6.79 0.97 5.88
C ASN A 86 -6.92 -0.57 5.94
N GLU A 87 -6.57 -1.27 7.04
CA GLU A 87 -6.61 -2.75 7.05
C GLU A 87 -8.00 -3.25 6.76
N LEU A 88 -8.97 -2.61 7.38
CA LEU A 88 -10.37 -2.89 7.17
C LEU A 88 -10.81 -2.59 5.73
N LYS A 89 -10.24 -1.56 5.09
CA LYS A 89 -10.47 -1.23 3.68
C LYS A 89 -9.96 -2.31 2.72
N SER A 90 -8.95 -3.10 3.09
CA SER A 90 -8.37 -4.10 2.17
C SER A 90 -9.16 -5.36 1.93
N ILE A 91 -10.11 -5.62 2.83
CA ILE A 91 -11.06 -6.70 2.68
C ILE A 91 -12.39 -6.20 2.10
N VAL A 92 -12.45 -4.92 1.69
CA VAL A 92 -13.62 -4.37 0.99
C VAL A 92 -13.66 -4.92 -0.42
N GLU A 93 -14.77 -5.57 -0.73
CA GLU A 93 -15.08 -6.03 -2.07
C GLU A 93 -15.93 -4.97 -2.78
N SER A 94 -15.26 -4.12 -3.55
CA SER A 94 -15.85 -2.96 -4.25
C SER A 94 -16.79 -3.38 -5.37
N GLY A 95 -16.70 -4.63 -5.85
CA GLY A 95 -17.63 -5.22 -6.81
C GLY A 95 -18.97 -5.65 -6.20
N CYS A 96 -19.16 -5.58 -4.89
CA CYS A 96 -20.38 -6.07 -4.22
C CYS A 96 -21.23 -4.94 -3.63
N LEU A 97 -22.55 -5.02 -3.86
CA LEU A 97 -23.55 -4.12 -3.27
C LEU A 97 -24.23 -4.79 -2.08
N GLY A 98 -23.68 -4.65 -0.88
CA GLY A 98 -24.31 -5.12 0.37
C GLY A 98 -24.36 -6.65 0.55
N PRO A 99 -23.50 -7.26 1.39
CA PRO A 99 -22.31 -6.67 1.98
C PRO A 99 -21.18 -6.53 0.94
N ALA A 100 -20.44 -5.42 1.00
CA ALA A 100 -19.28 -5.08 0.19
C ALA A 100 -18.01 -5.78 0.71
N ILE A 101 -18.10 -7.09 0.91
CA ILE A 101 -17.05 -7.97 1.41
C ILE A 101 -17.22 -9.33 0.76
N ASN A 102 -16.12 -10.08 0.61
CA ASN A 102 -16.19 -11.43 0.10
C ASN A 102 -17.02 -12.34 1.04
N ALA A 103 -18.25 -12.66 0.65
CA ALA A 103 -19.18 -13.44 1.47
C ALA A 103 -18.83 -14.93 1.58
N VAL A 104 -17.92 -15.43 0.72
CA VAL A 104 -17.36 -16.79 0.86
C VAL A 104 -16.34 -16.79 1.99
N GLU A 105 -15.46 -15.80 2.02
CA GLU A 105 -14.42 -15.75 3.04
C GLU A 105 -14.90 -15.23 4.39
N PHE A 106 -15.88 -14.34 4.38
CA PHE A 106 -16.51 -13.73 5.55
C PHE A 106 -18.01 -14.05 5.58
N PRO A 107 -18.40 -15.30 5.84
CA PRO A 107 -19.79 -15.72 5.81
C PRO A 107 -20.59 -15.05 6.93
N ALA A 108 -21.87 -14.80 6.65
CA ALA A 108 -22.79 -14.08 7.54
C ALA A 108 -22.25 -12.72 8.04
N ALA A 109 -21.39 -12.06 7.26
CA ALA A 109 -20.91 -10.71 7.55
C ALA A 109 -22.07 -9.69 7.46
N PRO A 110 -22.31 -8.90 8.52
CA PRO A 110 -23.27 -7.79 8.47
C PRO A 110 -22.89 -6.76 7.41
N GLY A 111 -23.85 -6.38 6.56
CA GLY A 111 -23.75 -5.19 5.72
C GLY A 111 -23.96 -3.93 6.57
N SER A 112 -22.98 -3.59 7.41
CA SER A 112 -23.06 -2.52 8.41
C SER A 112 -21.69 -1.86 8.60
N PHE A 113 -21.56 -0.97 9.58
CA PHE A 113 -20.32 -0.25 9.90
C PHE A 113 -19.45 -1.03 10.87
N PHE A 114 -18.15 -0.97 10.63
CA PHE A 114 -17.13 -1.63 11.43
C PHE A 114 -16.10 -0.61 11.89
N TRP A 115 -15.84 -0.60 13.19
CA TRP A 115 -14.81 0.25 13.77
C TRP A 115 -13.43 -0.16 13.27
N SER A 116 -12.63 0.85 12.94
CA SER A 116 -11.19 0.71 12.91
C SER A 116 -10.57 1.28 14.19
N GLY A 117 -9.34 0.88 14.49
CA GLY A 117 -8.53 1.44 15.56
C GLY A 117 -7.86 2.77 15.20
N SER A 118 -8.15 3.36 14.03
CA SER A 118 -7.54 4.61 13.60
C SER A 118 -8.27 5.82 14.19
N PRO A 119 -7.59 6.71 14.94
CA PRO A 119 -8.17 7.96 15.41
C PRO A 119 -8.38 8.93 14.24
N TYR A 120 -9.33 9.85 14.38
CA TYR A 120 -9.49 10.96 13.45
C TYR A 120 -8.64 12.16 13.90
N ALA A 121 -7.85 12.73 12.99
CA ALA A 121 -6.83 13.73 13.34
C ALA A 121 -7.43 15.08 13.74
N ASP A 122 -8.54 15.47 13.11
CA ASP A 122 -9.12 16.81 13.32
C ASP A 122 -10.04 16.88 14.54
N SER A 123 -10.40 15.75 15.15
CA SER A 123 -11.25 15.68 16.34
C SER A 123 -10.90 14.48 17.21
N SER A 124 -10.48 14.76 18.44
CA SER A 124 -10.16 13.75 19.44
C SER A 124 -11.36 12.92 19.88
N GLY A 125 -12.59 13.41 19.62
CA GLY A 125 -13.84 12.71 19.90
C GLY A 125 -14.19 11.65 18.87
N ASP A 126 -13.51 11.63 17.72
CA ASP A 126 -13.90 10.83 16.56
C ASP A 126 -12.87 9.75 16.22
N ALA A 127 -13.31 8.76 15.46
CA ALA A 127 -12.49 7.69 14.91
C ALA A 127 -13.01 7.22 13.55
N TRP A 128 -12.15 6.53 12.80
CA TRP A 128 -12.49 6.01 11.48
C TRP A 128 -13.24 4.68 11.53
N TYR A 129 -14.17 4.49 10.60
CA TYR A 129 -14.87 3.23 10.35
C TYR A 129 -14.91 2.90 8.85
N ILE A 130 -15.20 1.64 8.52
CA ILE A 130 -15.56 1.20 7.16
C ILE A 130 -16.99 0.64 7.17
N GLY A 131 -17.80 1.04 6.21
CA GLY A 131 -19.17 0.57 6.02
C GLY A 131 -19.26 -0.53 4.97
N PHE A 132 -19.39 -1.79 5.39
CA PHE A 132 -19.61 -2.90 4.45
C PHE A 132 -21.01 -2.92 3.84
N ASN A 133 -21.92 -2.01 4.18
CA ASN A 133 -23.14 -1.82 3.38
C ASN A 133 -22.85 -1.20 2.00
N HIS A 134 -21.72 -0.50 1.83
CA HIS A 134 -21.40 0.24 0.60
C HIS A 134 -19.90 0.30 0.24
N GLY A 135 -19.01 -0.25 1.07
CA GLY A 135 -17.56 -0.29 0.84
C GLY A 135 -16.81 1.02 1.15
N GLY A 136 -17.49 2.05 1.66
CA GLY A 136 -16.90 3.36 1.96
C GLY A 136 -16.34 3.48 3.37
N GLY A 137 -15.39 4.40 3.56
CA GLY A 137 -14.88 4.79 4.87
C GLY A 137 -15.38 6.16 5.31
N GLY A 138 -15.42 6.39 6.62
CA GLY A 138 -15.82 7.67 7.21
C GLY A 138 -15.33 7.79 8.66
N TRP A 139 -15.67 8.90 9.31
CA TRP A 139 -15.37 9.13 10.72
C TRP A 139 -16.64 9.51 11.49
N THR A 140 -16.70 9.16 12.76
CA THR A 140 -17.80 9.55 13.65
C THR A 140 -17.37 9.48 15.12
N GLU A 141 -18.25 9.93 16.01
CA GLU A 141 -18.02 10.01 17.44
C GLU A 141 -17.74 8.62 18.04
N ARG A 142 -16.71 8.51 18.88
CA ARG A 142 -16.25 7.26 19.50
C ARG A 142 -17.30 6.56 20.38
N ARG A 143 -18.38 7.26 20.76
CA ARG A 143 -19.52 6.72 21.52
C ARG A 143 -20.55 6.00 20.65
N VAL A 144 -20.47 6.09 19.32
CA VAL A 144 -21.36 5.35 18.42
C VAL A 144 -21.02 3.86 18.47
N VAL A 145 -22.07 3.04 18.37
CA VAL A 145 -21.97 1.58 18.45
C VAL A 145 -21.88 0.98 17.06
N PHE A 146 -20.75 0.36 16.72
CA PHE A 146 -20.51 -0.36 15.46
C PHE A 146 -19.95 -1.76 15.71
N HIS A 147 -19.88 -2.58 14.66
CA HIS A 147 -19.31 -3.92 14.75
C HIS A 147 -17.78 -3.89 14.75
N VAL A 148 -17.18 -5.02 15.12
CA VAL A 148 -15.72 -5.18 15.14
C VAL A 148 -15.38 -6.50 14.49
N ARG A 149 -14.31 -6.52 13.71
CA ARG A 149 -13.69 -7.73 13.18
C ARG A 149 -12.21 -7.67 13.51
N LEU A 150 -11.73 -8.65 14.26
CA LEU A 150 -10.33 -8.64 14.69
C LEU A 150 -9.42 -9.21 13.62
N VAL A 151 -8.21 -8.66 13.62
CA VAL A 151 -7.10 -9.08 12.76
C VAL A 151 -5.91 -9.42 13.65
N ARG A 152 -5.06 -10.33 13.19
CA ARG A 152 -3.77 -10.64 13.79
C ARG A 152 -2.74 -10.84 12.70
N ALA A 153 -1.48 -10.89 13.10
CA ALA A 153 -0.36 -11.12 12.19
C ALA A 153 -0.42 -10.22 10.95
N GLY A 154 0.51 -10.41 10.02
CA GLY A 154 0.63 -9.53 8.85
C GLY A 154 0.87 -8.08 9.24
N GLN A 155 1.12 -7.24 8.24
CA GLN A 155 1.37 -5.83 8.43
C GLN A 155 0.45 -5.15 7.45
N TYR A 156 -0.66 -4.61 7.93
CA TYR A 156 -1.42 -3.73 7.10
C TYR A 156 -1.10 -2.29 7.46
N PHE A 157 -0.29 -1.78 6.55
CA PHE A 157 0.08 -0.40 6.28
C PHE A 157 1.15 0.10 7.22
N TYR A 158 2.36 -0.14 6.73
CA TYR A 158 3.65 0.26 7.26
C TYR A 158 3.98 -0.34 8.63
N HIS A 159 4.85 -1.36 8.54
CA HIS A 159 5.89 -1.70 9.51
C HIS A 159 5.70 -1.15 10.93
N PHE A 160 5.31 -2.00 11.88
CA PHE A 160 6.00 -2.13 13.17
C PHE A 160 5.85 -3.55 13.71
N ASN A 161 6.96 -4.30 13.77
CA ASN A 161 7.11 -5.42 14.71
C ASN A 161 7.51 -4.81 16.05
N ALA A 162 6.69 -5.01 17.09
CA ALA A 162 6.99 -4.59 18.46
C ALA A 162 8.07 -5.47 19.17
N ALA A 163 8.94 -6.11 18.38
CA ALA A 163 10.13 -6.81 18.86
C ALA A 163 11.35 -6.48 17.98
N ALA A 164 11.48 -5.23 17.57
CA ALA A 164 12.74 -4.56 17.20
C ALA A 164 12.41 -3.10 16.86
N ALA A 165 12.42 -2.23 17.86
CA ALA A 165 12.44 -0.79 17.62
C ALA A 165 13.77 -0.40 16.95
N ALA A 166 13.76 -0.33 15.62
CA ALA A 166 14.69 0.44 14.80
C ALA A 166 14.03 0.73 13.44
N ALA A 167 14.07 1.98 13.00
CA ALA A 167 13.63 2.42 11.67
C ALA A 167 14.25 1.52 10.58
N ALA A 168 13.46 0.67 9.93
CA ALA A 168 13.95 -0.20 8.87
C ALA A 168 13.50 0.36 7.51
N ALA A 169 14.48 0.78 6.71
CA ALA A 169 14.31 1.23 5.33
C ALA A 169 13.62 0.16 4.46
N ALA A 170 12.68 0.57 3.62
CA ALA A 170 12.17 -0.19 2.48
C ALA A 170 13.03 0.14 1.24
N ALA A 171 13.17 -0.80 0.30
CA ALA A 171 13.83 -0.53 -0.97
C ALA A 171 12.78 -0.15 -2.03
N ALA A 172 12.89 1.04 -2.62
CA ALA A 172 12.19 1.38 -3.85
C ALA A 172 12.93 0.71 -5.00
N VAL A 173 12.39 -0.41 -5.49
CA VAL A 173 12.97 -1.24 -6.54
C VAL A 173 12.59 -0.68 -7.91
N GLU A 174 13.57 -0.50 -8.79
CA GLU A 174 13.33 -0.05 -10.15
C GLU A 174 13.11 -1.23 -11.11
N PHE A 175 12.10 -1.08 -11.96
CA PHE A 175 11.76 -2.00 -13.02
C PHE A 175 11.81 -1.33 -14.38
N TYR A 176 12.12 -2.13 -15.39
CA TYR A 176 12.19 -1.72 -16.78
C TYR A 176 11.36 -2.65 -17.68
N TYR A 177 10.64 -2.06 -18.64
CA TYR A 177 9.94 -2.80 -19.68
C TYR A 177 10.50 -2.46 -21.06
N SER A 178 11.05 -3.48 -21.73
CA SER A 178 11.68 -3.33 -23.04
C SER A 178 10.70 -2.99 -24.16
N GLY A 179 9.45 -3.42 -24.04
CA GLY A 179 8.42 -3.19 -25.07
C GLY A 179 8.07 -1.72 -25.27
N SER A 180 8.25 -0.88 -24.25
CA SER A 180 7.99 0.56 -24.33
C SER A 180 9.15 1.44 -23.87
N ASN A 181 10.29 0.85 -23.51
CA ASN A 181 11.43 1.56 -22.92
C ASN A 181 11.00 2.42 -21.71
N HIS A 182 10.13 1.87 -20.85
CA HIS A 182 9.61 2.55 -19.67
C HIS A 182 10.24 2.02 -18.40
N TYR A 183 10.40 2.92 -17.44
CA TYR A 183 10.84 2.65 -16.08
C TYR A 183 9.72 2.98 -15.10
N PHE A 184 9.67 2.26 -13.98
CA PHE A 184 8.98 2.72 -12.79
C PHE A 184 9.67 2.17 -11.54
N VAL A 185 9.40 2.79 -10.40
CA VAL A 185 9.91 2.34 -9.10
C VAL A 185 8.75 1.92 -8.21
N SER A 186 8.95 0.89 -7.41
CA SER A 186 8.00 0.53 -6.37
C SER A 186 8.70 0.16 -5.08
N ALA A 187 8.26 0.78 -3.98
CA ALA A 187 8.60 0.33 -2.63
C ALA A 187 7.54 -0.62 -2.05
N ASP A 188 6.44 -0.84 -2.77
CA ASP A 188 5.40 -1.78 -2.38
C ASP A 188 5.86 -3.20 -2.71
N ARG A 189 6.13 -3.99 -1.66
CA ARG A 189 6.62 -5.37 -1.82
C ARG A 189 5.66 -6.28 -2.58
N SER A 190 4.35 -6.02 -2.52
CA SER A 190 3.33 -6.81 -3.23
C SER A 190 3.30 -6.45 -4.71
N GLU A 191 3.43 -5.16 -5.06
CA GLU A 191 3.61 -4.74 -6.44
C GLU A 191 4.92 -5.28 -7.01
N VAL A 192 6.03 -5.16 -6.28
CA VAL A 192 7.33 -5.75 -6.65
C VAL A 192 7.19 -7.24 -6.94
N ALA A 193 6.55 -8.01 -6.04
CA ALA A 193 6.35 -9.44 -6.22
C ALA A 193 5.42 -9.78 -7.41
N LEU A 194 4.37 -8.98 -7.63
CA LEU A 194 3.46 -9.14 -8.77
C LEU A 194 4.19 -8.90 -10.09
N VAL A 195 5.05 -7.89 -10.14
CA VAL A 195 5.86 -7.54 -11.30
C VAL A 195 6.91 -8.62 -11.56
N ASP A 196 7.60 -9.08 -10.52
CA ASP A 196 8.56 -10.20 -10.61
C ASP A 196 7.92 -11.51 -11.08
N SER A 197 6.65 -11.74 -10.74
CA SER A 197 5.93 -12.94 -11.18
C SER A 197 5.60 -12.94 -12.68
N GLY A 198 5.76 -11.80 -13.36
CA GLY A 198 5.39 -11.60 -14.76
C GLY A 198 3.89 -11.41 -15.00
N ALA A 199 3.07 -11.34 -13.94
CA ALA A 199 1.61 -11.22 -14.03
C ALA A 199 1.14 -9.91 -14.71
N VAL A 200 1.96 -8.85 -14.68
CA VAL A 200 1.65 -7.52 -15.24
C VAL A 200 2.55 -7.14 -16.42
N GLY A 201 3.09 -8.16 -17.11
CA GLY A 201 3.96 -8.01 -18.27
C GLY A 201 5.42 -8.37 -17.97
N GLN A 202 6.25 -8.34 -19.01
CA GLN A 202 7.65 -8.77 -18.98
C GLN A 202 8.57 -7.66 -18.44
N TRP A 203 8.24 -7.13 -17.26
CA TRP A 203 9.08 -6.18 -16.55
C TRP A 203 10.28 -6.90 -15.94
N VAL A 204 11.44 -6.27 -15.95
CA VAL A 204 12.66 -6.80 -15.35
C VAL A 204 13.19 -5.81 -14.33
N ARG A 205 13.69 -6.31 -13.19
CA ARG A 205 14.44 -5.49 -12.24
C ARG A 205 15.68 -4.95 -12.93
N THR A 206 15.96 -3.65 -12.81
CA THR A 206 17.18 -3.06 -13.38
C THR A 206 18.42 -3.37 -12.53
N GLY A 207 18.22 -3.82 -11.29
CA GLY A 207 19.29 -3.90 -10.28
C GLY A 207 19.52 -2.57 -9.55
N GLN A 208 18.83 -1.50 -9.96
CA GLN A 208 18.81 -0.24 -9.23
C GLN A 208 17.66 -0.22 -8.22
N GLU A 209 17.97 0.27 -7.02
CA GLU A 209 17.02 0.49 -5.94
C GLU A 209 17.55 1.57 -5.00
N PHE A 210 16.68 2.22 -4.23
CA PHE A 210 17.13 3.16 -3.20
C PHE A 210 16.31 3.03 -1.93
N SER A 211 16.93 3.35 -0.79
CA SER A 211 16.33 3.14 0.53
C SER A 211 15.39 4.28 0.90
N VAL A 212 14.11 3.95 1.06
CA VAL A 212 13.01 4.85 1.42
C VAL A 212 12.37 4.44 2.74
N GLU A 213 11.53 5.29 3.30
CA GLU A 213 10.78 4.95 4.51
C GLU A 213 9.31 4.67 4.20
N GLY A 214 8.73 3.71 4.93
CA GLY A 214 7.32 3.38 4.80
C GLY A 214 6.41 4.38 5.52
N SER A 215 6.90 5.06 6.55
CA SER A 215 6.12 6.01 7.33
C SER A 215 6.88 7.33 7.48
N ALA A 216 6.17 8.38 7.85
CA ALA A 216 6.79 9.65 8.16
C ALA A 216 7.76 9.51 9.33
N SER A 217 8.96 10.05 9.18
CA SER A 217 9.97 10.13 10.23
C SER A 217 10.69 11.47 10.19
N GLU A 218 11.56 11.71 11.17
CA GLU A 218 12.44 12.88 11.15
C GLU A 218 13.30 12.93 9.88
N ASN A 219 13.70 11.78 9.34
CA ASN A 219 14.57 11.65 8.17
C ASN A 219 13.79 11.71 6.84
N ALA A 220 12.54 11.24 6.84
CA ALA A 220 11.65 11.20 5.68
C ALA A 220 10.25 11.73 6.07
N PRO A 221 10.09 13.06 6.22
CA PRO A 221 8.88 13.62 6.83
C PRO A 221 7.66 13.66 5.89
N ALA A 222 7.86 13.56 4.58
CA ALA A 222 6.82 13.82 3.59
C ALA A 222 6.53 12.60 2.72
N SER A 223 5.25 12.38 2.42
CA SER A 223 4.80 11.31 1.53
C SER A 223 4.97 11.71 0.06
N VAL A 224 5.59 10.85 -0.73
CA VAL A 224 5.76 11.02 -2.18
C VAL A 224 4.45 10.65 -2.88
N CYS A 225 3.82 11.62 -3.52
CA CYS A 225 2.63 11.39 -4.34
C CYS A 225 2.98 10.54 -5.56
N ARG A 226 2.19 9.50 -5.80
CA ARG A 226 2.24 8.65 -6.99
C ARG A 226 1.03 8.88 -7.87
N PHE A 227 1.28 8.97 -9.17
CA PHE A 227 0.26 9.10 -10.19
C PHE A 227 0.48 8.08 -11.31
N TYR A 228 -0.61 7.67 -11.92
CA TYR A 228 -0.60 6.91 -13.17
C TYR A 228 -1.32 7.69 -14.26
N CYS A 229 -0.64 7.94 -15.36
CA CYS A 229 -1.28 8.51 -16.55
C CYS A 229 -2.06 7.42 -17.28
N HIS A 230 -3.39 7.47 -17.16
CA HIS A 230 -4.28 6.46 -17.74
C HIS A 230 -4.71 6.77 -19.17
N THR A 231 -4.47 8.00 -19.64
CA THR A 231 -4.69 8.41 -21.04
C THR A 231 -3.43 8.29 -21.89
N CYS A 232 -2.24 8.24 -21.27
CA CYS A 232 -0.98 7.99 -21.95
C CYS A 232 -0.94 6.55 -22.51
N THR A 233 -0.42 6.38 -23.72
CA THR A 233 -0.28 5.07 -24.34
C THR A 233 1.14 4.85 -24.88
N PRO A 234 1.95 3.97 -24.27
CA PRO A 234 1.67 3.22 -23.04
C PRO A 234 1.58 4.10 -21.78
N GLY A 235 0.84 3.61 -20.78
CA GLY A 235 0.67 4.28 -19.50
C GLY A 235 1.99 4.45 -18.75
N THR A 236 2.04 5.42 -17.84
CA THR A 236 3.29 5.83 -17.18
C THR A 236 3.05 6.29 -15.74
N HIS A 237 4.04 6.08 -14.88
CA HIS A 237 4.01 6.54 -13.50
C HIS A 237 4.75 7.86 -13.32
N PHE A 238 4.27 8.67 -12.39
CA PHE A 238 4.92 9.90 -11.96
C PHE A 238 4.94 10.00 -10.44
N TYR A 239 6.08 10.45 -9.92
CA TYR A 239 6.35 10.57 -8.49
C TYR A 239 6.80 11.99 -8.17
N THR A 240 6.19 12.59 -7.14
CA THR A 240 6.58 13.92 -6.69
C THR A 240 6.42 14.09 -5.18
N LEU A 241 7.41 14.79 -4.59
CA LEU A 241 7.37 15.26 -3.21
C LEU A 241 7.06 16.77 -3.14
N ASN A 242 6.90 17.44 -4.28
CA ASN A 242 6.50 18.84 -4.34
C ASN A 242 4.96 18.92 -4.11
N PRO A 243 4.49 19.59 -3.03
CA PRO A 243 3.08 19.66 -2.70
C PRO A 243 2.27 20.42 -3.75
N GLU A 244 2.86 21.42 -4.41
CA GLU A 244 2.21 22.18 -5.48
C GLU A 244 2.07 21.33 -6.75
N GLU A 245 3.13 20.61 -7.14
CA GLU A 245 3.10 19.68 -8.27
C GLU A 245 2.09 18.55 -8.01
N CYS A 246 2.07 17.99 -6.80
CA CYS A 246 1.10 16.98 -6.40
C CYS A 246 -0.34 17.53 -6.43
N ALA A 247 -0.58 18.73 -5.91
CA ALA A 247 -1.89 19.35 -5.92
C ALA A 247 -2.36 19.64 -7.34
N TRP A 248 -1.47 20.16 -8.20
CA TRP A 248 -1.77 20.46 -9.60
C TRP A 248 -2.08 19.20 -10.40
N LEU A 249 -1.27 18.14 -10.29
CA LEU A 249 -1.50 16.87 -11.00
C LEU A 249 -2.86 16.24 -10.65
N LYS A 250 -3.33 16.39 -9.40
CA LYS A 250 -4.67 15.93 -8.99
C LYS A 250 -5.83 16.63 -9.71
N THR A 251 -5.57 17.78 -10.34
CA THR A 251 -6.57 18.54 -11.11
C THR A 251 -6.60 18.16 -12.59
N LEU A 252 -5.56 17.46 -13.09
CA LEU A 252 -5.43 17.16 -14.50
C LEU A 252 -6.17 15.85 -14.85
N PRO A 253 -6.95 15.83 -15.96
CA PRO A 253 -7.81 14.68 -16.29
C PRO A 253 -7.05 13.44 -16.78
N ASP A 254 -5.79 13.60 -17.18
CA ASP A 254 -4.94 12.51 -17.66
C ASP A 254 -4.35 11.67 -16.52
N TRP A 255 -4.28 12.24 -15.32
CA TRP A 255 -3.54 11.70 -14.19
C TRP A 255 -4.46 11.17 -13.10
N ARG A 256 -4.34 9.87 -12.81
CA ARG A 256 -4.99 9.25 -11.66
C ARG A 256 -4.03 9.30 -10.47
N PHE A 257 -4.45 9.95 -9.38
CA PHE A 257 -3.73 9.89 -8.11
C PHE A 257 -3.88 8.50 -7.48
N GLU A 258 -2.77 7.83 -7.22
CA GLU A 258 -2.73 6.45 -6.69
C GLU A 258 -2.41 6.40 -5.19
N GLY A 259 -2.10 7.55 -4.58
CA GLY A 259 -1.76 7.67 -3.16
C GLY A 259 -0.30 8.03 -2.91
N GLY A 260 0.17 7.77 -1.69
CA GLY A 260 1.58 7.91 -1.32
C GLY A 260 2.37 6.65 -1.64
N ALA A 261 3.47 6.77 -2.38
CA ALA A 261 4.33 5.61 -2.72
C ALA A 261 5.24 5.21 -1.55
N PHE A 262 5.89 6.18 -0.93
CA PHE A 262 6.82 6.04 0.18
C PHE A 262 7.11 7.43 0.76
N TYR A 263 7.94 7.51 1.79
CA TYR A 263 8.33 8.77 2.42
C TYR A 263 9.76 9.17 2.07
N ALA A 264 9.97 10.46 1.86
CA ALA A 264 11.25 11.07 1.53
C ALA A 264 11.33 12.51 2.07
N ARG A 265 12.48 13.16 1.84
CA ARG A 265 12.72 14.56 2.21
C ARG A 265 12.76 15.46 0.98
N GLN A 266 12.25 16.67 1.11
CA GLN A 266 12.36 17.68 0.05
C GLN A 266 13.80 18.16 -0.12
N PRO A 267 14.25 18.33 -1.38
CA PRO A 267 15.48 19.06 -1.63
C PRO A 267 15.29 20.54 -1.26
N ILE A 268 16.35 21.15 -0.74
CA ILE A 268 16.42 22.58 -0.44
C ILE A 268 17.36 23.20 -1.47
N ASP A 269 16.88 24.21 -2.21
CA ASP A 269 17.62 24.88 -3.29
C ASP A 269 18.26 23.91 -4.30
N GLY A 270 17.48 22.89 -4.67
CA GLY A 270 17.92 21.88 -5.64
C GLY A 270 19.01 20.94 -5.12
N SER A 271 19.20 20.84 -3.80
CA SER A 271 20.21 19.99 -3.15
C SER A 271 19.66 19.20 -1.97
N CYS A 272 20.26 18.04 -1.69
CA CYS A 272 19.95 17.27 -0.49
C CYS A 272 20.87 17.66 0.67
N VAL A 273 20.32 18.38 1.65
CA VAL A 273 21.05 18.72 2.90
C VAL A 273 21.33 17.46 3.74
N SER A 274 20.45 16.46 3.64
CA SER A 274 20.59 15.16 4.27
C SER A 274 20.01 14.08 3.36
N GLY A 275 20.67 12.92 3.33
CA GLY A 275 20.31 11.81 2.45
C GLY A 275 20.88 11.93 1.04
N ALA A 276 20.63 10.90 0.23
CA ALA A 276 21.07 10.82 -1.14
C ALA A 276 20.08 11.48 -2.12
N PRO A 277 20.56 12.12 -3.19
CA PRO A 277 19.69 12.72 -4.19
C PRO A 277 19.08 11.68 -5.13
N VAL A 278 17.76 11.75 -5.34
CA VAL A 278 17.08 11.02 -6.41
C VAL A 278 16.88 11.96 -7.60
N HIS A 279 17.60 11.68 -8.68
CA HIS A 279 17.54 12.40 -9.95
C HIS A 279 16.29 12.00 -10.74
N ARG A 280 15.51 12.97 -11.21
CA ARG A 280 14.37 12.76 -12.11
C ARG A 280 14.79 13.05 -13.54
N LEU A 281 14.55 12.09 -14.43
CA LEU A 281 14.79 12.23 -15.86
C LEU A 281 13.50 12.01 -16.63
N TYR A 282 13.23 12.85 -17.62
CA TYR A 282 12.10 12.73 -18.52
C TYR A 282 12.55 12.26 -19.91
N ASN A 283 11.89 11.25 -20.46
CA ASN A 283 12.25 10.66 -21.74
C ASN A 283 11.90 11.52 -22.96
N LYS A 284 11.26 12.69 -22.81
CA LYS A 284 10.81 13.55 -23.92
C LYS A 284 9.98 12.82 -24.99
N ASN A 285 9.18 11.84 -24.57
CA ASN A 285 8.39 10.99 -25.46
C ASN A 285 9.21 10.21 -26.50
N LEU A 286 10.51 9.98 -26.26
CA LEU A 286 11.40 9.28 -27.21
C LEU A 286 10.92 7.86 -27.57
N SER A 287 10.15 7.22 -26.70
CA SER A 287 9.55 5.89 -26.92
C SER A 287 8.10 5.93 -27.42
N GLY A 288 7.63 7.10 -27.88
CA GLY A 288 6.23 7.30 -28.32
C GLY A 288 5.25 7.65 -27.19
N ALA A 289 5.69 7.61 -25.93
CA ALA A 289 4.91 8.02 -24.76
C ALA A 289 5.80 8.62 -23.67
N PRO A 290 5.25 9.43 -22.75
CA PRO A 290 6.02 10.03 -21.68
C PRO A 290 6.44 8.98 -20.65
N ASN A 291 7.68 9.07 -20.16
CA ASN A 291 8.14 8.29 -19.02
C ASN A 291 9.21 9.03 -18.23
N HIS A 292 9.18 8.83 -16.92
CA HIS A 292 10.17 9.36 -16.00
C HIS A 292 10.95 8.23 -15.35
N ARG A 293 12.25 8.44 -15.19
CA ARG A 293 13.14 7.56 -14.42
C ARG A 293 13.65 8.29 -13.19
N TYR A 294 13.75 7.56 -12.08
CA TYR A 294 14.16 8.06 -10.77
C TYR A 294 15.36 7.25 -10.30
N THR A 295 16.53 7.87 -10.22
CA THR A 295 17.77 7.16 -9.87
C THR A 295 18.64 7.96 -8.90
N THR A 296 19.28 7.28 -7.96
CA THR A 296 20.33 7.88 -7.13
C THR A 296 21.69 7.93 -7.81
N CYS A 297 21.83 7.30 -8.98
CA CYS A 297 23.10 7.14 -9.67
C CYS A 297 23.35 8.26 -10.69
N ALA A 298 24.35 9.09 -10.40
CA ALA A 298 24.74 10.20 -11.26
C ALA A 298 25.27 9.74 -12.64
N ASN A 299 25.96 8.59 -12.71
CA ASN A 299 26.43 8.03 -13.98
C ASN A 299 25.27 7.57 -14.87
N ILE A 300 24.24 6.90 -14.32
CA ILE A 300 23.03 6.51 -15.06
C ILE A 300 22.33 7.77 -15.58
N ARG A 301 22.18 8.79 -14.73
CA ARG A 301 21.66 10.11 -15.14
C ARG A 301 22.45 10.66 -16.33
N ASP A 302 23.77 10.75 -16.23
CA ASP A 302 24.61 11.36 -17.27
C ASP A 302 24.55 10.60 -18.59
N VAL A 303 24.55 9.27 -18.55
CA VAL A 303 24.40 8.45 -19.75
C VAL A 303 23.01 8.64 -20.37
N MET A 304 21.95 8.69 -19.57
CA MET A 304 20.60 8.93 -20.10
C MET A 304 20.45 10.31 -20.73
N VAL A 305 21.06 11.34 -20.14
CA VAL A 305 21.13 12.68 -20.74
C VAL A 305 21.88 12.65 -22.06
N ALA A 306 23.01 11.94 -22.14
CA ALA A 306 23.75 11.75 -23.40
C ALA A 306 22.93 11.00 -24.47
N HIS A 307 22.00 10.13 -24.05
CA HIS A 307 21.04 9.44 -24.92
C HIS A 307 19.73 10.21 -25.12
N GLY A 308 19.74 11.51 -24.82
CA GLY A 308 18.67 12.42 -25.18
C GLY A 308 17.55 12.51 -24.17
N TRP A 309 17.64 11.95 -22.95
CA TRP A 309 16.68 12.26 -21.88
C TRP A 309 16.90 13.69 -21.35
N ALA A 310 15.84 14.32 -20.82
CA ALA A 310 15.94 15.60 -20.11
C ALA A 310 16.17 15.35 -18.62
N TYR A 311 17.17 16.02 -18.03
CA TYR A 311 17.36 16.04 -16.58
C TYR A 311 16.52 17.15 -15.96
N GLU A 312 15.62 16.80 -15.04
CA GLU A 312 14.67 17.72 -14.41
C GLU A 312 15.08 18.15 -12.99
N GLY A 313 16.25 17.70 -12.53
CA GLY A 313 16.76 18.01 -11.19
C GLY A 313 16.58 16.87 -10.18
N ILE A 314 16.77 17.22 -8.92
CA ILE A 314 16.57 16.32 -7.78
C ILE A 314 15.09 16.37 -7.39
N ALA A 315 14.39 15.24 -7.45
CA ALA A 315 12.97 15.17 -7.09
C ALA A 315 12.75 14.99 -5.59
N MET A 316 13.67 14.30 -4.91
CA MET A 316 13.58 13.97 -3.50
C MET A 316 14.94 13.53 -2.94
N CYS A 317 15.05 13.53 -1.61
CA CYS A 317 16.20 13.06 -0.85
C CYS A 317 15.81 11.83 -0.03
N VAL A 318 16.61 10.77 -0.14
CA VAL A 318 16.33 9.44 0.44
C VAL A 318 17.42 8.99 1.40
N HIS A 319 17.16 7.98 2.23
CA HIS A 319 18.06 7.63 3.34
C HIS A 319 19.44 7.14 2.86
N SER A 320 19.47 6.24 1.87
CA SER A 320 20.70 5.71 1.27
C SER A 320 20.50 5.35 -0.21
N THR A 321 21.61 5.32 -0.95
CA THR A 321 21.65 5.05 -2.40
C THR A 321 21.55 3.56 -2.72
N SER A 322 21.35 3.25 -4.01
CA SER A 322 21.72 1.94 -4.55
C SER A 322 23.19 1.64 -4.21
N ALA A 323 23.48 0.39 -3.85
CA ALA A 323 24.83 -0.03 -3.47
C ALA A 323 25.77 -0.18 -4.69
N ASP A 324 25.22 -0.21 -5.91
CA ASP A 324 26.01 -0.45 -7.12
C ASP A 324 25.43 0.32 -8.34
N CYS A 325 26.06 1.44 -8.69
CA CYS A 325 25.72 2.20 -9.89
C CYS A 325 26.30 1.62 -11.18
N SER A 326 27.05 0.51 -11.13
CA SER A 326 27.68 -0.12 -12.30
C SER A 326 26.80 -1.16 -12.99
N VAL A 327 25.69 -1.58 -12.35
CA VAL A 327 24.77 -2.60 -12.86
C VAL A 327 23.42 -1.98 -13.19
N ASP A 328 23.08 -1.89 -14.47
CA ASP A 328 21.74 -1.56 -14.92
C ASP A 328 21.32 -2.55 -16.00
N ALA A 329 20.45 -3.49 -15.60
CA ALA A 329 19.95 -4.58 -16.41
C ALA A 329 18.83 -4.17 -17.39
N SER A 330 18.51 -2.87 -17.51
CA SER A 330 17.57 -2.42 -18.53
C SER A 330 18.08 -2.80 -19.94
N ALA A 331 17.27 -3.58 -20.66
CA ALA A 331 17.51 -4.08 -22.02
C ALA A 331 18.85 -4.82 -22.25
N GLY A 332 19.00 -6.02 -21.66
CA GLY A 332 20.01 -6.99 -22.11
C GLY A 332 21.44 -6.70 -21.67
N GLY A 333 21.62 -5.96 -20.58
CA GLY A 333 22.95 -5.71 -19.99
C GLY A 333 23.75 -4.66 -20.75
N ARG A 334 23.16 -3.48 -21.00
CA ARG A 334 24.00 -2.30 -21.23
C ARG A 334 24.79 -2.05 -19.95
N THR A 335 26.03 -2.51 -19.93
CA THR A 335 27.01 -1.97 -19.00
C THR A 335 27.10 -0.48 -19.28
N TYR A 336 26.81 0.34 -18.29
CA TYR A 336 27.08 1.77 -18.34
C TYR A 336 28.54 1.88 -17.93
N PRO A 337 29.51 1.94 -18.85
CA PRO A 337 30.91 2.06 -18.46
C PRO A 337 31.04 3.28 -17.54
N ALA A 338 31.82 3.13 -16.48
CA ALA A 338 32.18 4.27 -15.63
C ALA A 338 32.71 5.39 -16.53
N ALA A 339 32.26 6.63 -16.28
CA ALA A 339 32.80 7.79 -16.97
C ALA A 339 34.33 7.84 -16.78
N PRO A 340 35.10 8.30 -17.79
CA PRO A 340 36.56 8.33 -17.75
C PRO A 340 37.12 9.18 -16.61
#